data_AF-A0A812QWI5-F1
#
_entry.id   AF-A0A812QWI5-F1
#
_cell.length_a   1.000
_cell.length_b   1.000
_cell.length_c   1.000
_cell.angle_alpha   90.00
_cell.angle_beta   90.00
_cell.angle_gamma   90.00
#
_symmetry.space_group_name_H-M   'P 1'
#
loop_
_entity.id
_entity.type
_entity.pdbx_description
1 polymer ?
#
loop_
_entity_poly.entity_id
_entity_poly.type
_entity_poly.pdbx_seq_one_letter_code
_entity_poly.pdbx_strand_id
1 'polypeptide(L)'
;DPENGYVFTDTRPGGLSVGLEPHGNFLGPALGTSFQRLPTPPAQSVDALILPLTSQVISGYRLVNGVEEAANTLEALTPVPRYLLPLRNGELDAEGVLAESLQKEGGVQDFLRLQGERPKLSSVELLDVTPGHPLQIRSQRNVKMPAAS
;
A
#
# COMPACT_ATOMS: atom_id res chain seq x y z
N ASP A 1 -11.28 0.87 15.22
CA ASP A 1 -11.87 1.68 14.13
C ASP A 1 -11.73 0.96 12.80
N PRO A 2 -12.69 1.07 11.87
CA PRO A 2 -12.42 0.69 10.49
C PRO A 2 -11.57 1.82 9.89
N GLU A 3 -10.25 1.72 10.02
CA GLU A 3 -9.33 2.77 9.57
C GLU A 3 -9.19 2.78 8.04
N ASN A 4 -10.08 3.53 7.39
CA ASN A 4 -9.85 4.49 6.31
C ASN A 4 -8.86 4.13 5.17
N GLY A 5 -8.87 2.89 4.70
CA GLY A 5 -8.37 2.59 3.35
C GLY A 5 -9.30 3.21 2.29
N TYR A 6 -8.74 3.83 1.25
CA TYR A 6 -9.51 4.45 0.16
C TYR A 6 -9.00 4.01 -1.21
N VAL A 7 -9.91 3.91 -2.18
CA VAL A 7 -9.56 3.79 -3.60
C VAL A 7 -10.06 5.03 -4.34
N PHE A 8 -9.14 5.73 -4.97
CA PHE A 8 -9.42 6.86 -5.85
C PHE A 8 -9.44 6.38 -7.29
N THR A 9 -10.53 6.59 -8.01
CA THR A 9 -10.66 6.17 -9.41
C THR A 9 -10.91 7.37 -10.30
N ASP A 10 -10.05 7.53 -11.32
CA ASP A 10 -10.32 8.42 -12.44
C ASP A 10 -11.32 7.75 -13.39
N THR A 11 -12.49 8.37 -13.53
CA THR A 11 -13.61 7.84 -14.31
C THR A 11 -13.50 8.15 -15.81
N ARG A 12 -12.49 8.93 -16.24
CA ARG A 12 -12.23 9.18 -17.66
C ARG A 12 -11.79 7.90 -18.38
N PRO A 13 -11.99 7.79 -19.71
CA PRO A 13 -11.50 6.65 -20.47
C PRO A 13 -9.99 6.44 -20.28
N GLY A 14 -9.61 5.25 -19.81
CA GLY A 14 -8.22 4.93 -19.48
C GLY A 14 -7.73 5.49 -18.15
N GLY A 15 -8.60 6.05 -17.31
CA GLY A 15 -8.26 6.55 -15.97
C GLY A 15 -7.72 5.46 -15.04
N LEU A 16 -6.87 5.86 -14.10
CA LEU A 16 -6.22 4.98 -13.12
C LEU A 16 -7.07 4.82 -11.85
N SER A 17 -6.88 3.69 -11.15
CA SER A 17 -7.29 3.48 -9.77
C SER A 17 -6.07 3.46 -8.86
N VAL A 18 -6.08 4.27 -7.80
CA VAL A 18 -5.02 4.33 -6.80
C VAL A 18 -5.60 3.98 -5.43
N GLY A 19 -5.07 2.94 -4.79
CA GLY A 19 -5.41 2.62 -3.41
C GLY A 19 -4.49 3.32 -2.41
N LEU A 20 -5.03 3.65 -1.24
CA LEU A 20 -4.30 4.13 -0.07
C LEU A 20 -4.71 3.26 1.11
N GLU A 21 -3.73 2.64 1.77
CA GLU A 21 -3.92 1.88 2.99
C GLU A 21 -2.86 2.32 4.01
N PRO A 22 -3.21 3.18 4.98
CA PRO A 22 -2.24 3.86 5.84
C PRO A 22 -1.65 2.96 6.94
N HIS A 23 -2.30 1.86 7.30
CA HIS A 23 -1.89 1.00 8.42
C HIS A 23 -1.32 -0.34 7.98
N GLY A 24 -1.50 -0.71 6.71
CA GLY A 24 -1.09 -2.00 6.16
C GLY A 24 -1.95 -3.15 6.68
N ASN A 25 -3.24 -2.92 6.93
CA ASN A 25 -4.17 -3.90 7.50
C ASN A 25 -4.94 -4.71 6.44
N PHE A 26 -4.61 -4.56 5.15
CA PHE A 26 -5.41 -5.07 4.04
C PHE A 26 -5.50 -6.61 4.00
N LEU A 27 -4.66 -7.32 4.76
CA LEU A 27 -4.72 -8.78 4.92
C LEU A 27 -4.24 -9.22 6.31
N GLY A 28 -5.18 -9.49 7.20
CA GLY A 28 -5.03 -10.63 8.10
C GLY A 28 -5.34 -10.43 9.57
N PRO A 29 -5.69 -11.52 10.27
CA PRO A 29 -6.00 -11.55 11.69
C PRO A 29 -4.71 -11.50 12.50
N ALA A 30 -4.32 -10.35 13.03
CA ALA A 30 -3.10 -10.25 13.86
C ALA A 30 -3.25 -9.36 15.11
N LEU A 31 -4.47 -8.96 15.45
CA LEU A 31 -4.84 -8.45 16.77
C LEU A 31 -6.20 -9.06 17.08
N GLY A 32 -6.44 -9.56 18.28
CA GLY A 32 -7.68 -10.23 18.72
C GLY A 32 -8.98 -9.39 18.65
N THR A 33 -9.06 -8.41 17.76
CA THR A 33 -10.21 -7.57 17.47
C THR A 33 -10.58 -7.67 15.98
N SER A 34 -11.42 -8.66 15.71
CA SER A 34 -12.55 -8.66 14.76
C SER A 34 -12.56 -7.64 13.60
N PHE A 35 -11.82 -7.89 12.52
CA PHE A 35 -12.22 -7.37 11.19
C PHE A 35 -12.33 -8.46 10.10
N GLN A 36 -12.55 -9.72 10.51
CA GLN A 36 -12.99 -10.82 9.63
C GLN A 36 -14.40 -10.63 9.01
N ARG A 37 -15.09 -9.52 9.30
CA ARG A 37 -16.53 -9.34 8.99
C ARG A 37 -16.88 -8.07 8.22
N LEU A 38 -15.90 -7.32 7.73
CA LEU A 38 -16.24 -6.27 6.77
C LEU A 38 -16.37 -6.94 5.40
N PRO A 39 -17.48 -6.71 4.66
CA PRO A 39 -17.59 -7.21 3.30
C PRO A 39 -16.39 -6.68 2.53
N THR A 40 -15.50 -7.58 2.11
CA THR A 40 -14.45 -7.24 1.18
C THR A 40 -15.14 -6.65 -0.05
N PRO A 41 -14.94 -5.36 -0.38
CA PRO A 41 -15.50 -4.81 -1.61
C PRO A 41 -15.07 -5.73 -2.78
N PRO A 42 -15.91 -5.89 -3.81
CA PRO A 42 -15.53 -6.70 -4.97
C PRO A 42 -14.14 -6.25 -5.43
N ALA A 43 -13.24 -7.19 -5.68
CA ALA A 43 -11.83 -6.93 -5.95
C ALA A 43 -11.68 -5.85 -7.02
N GLN A 44 -11.53 -4.60 -6.58
CA GLN A 44 -11.38 -3.49 -7.49
C GLN A 44 -9.92 -3.52 -7.91
N SER A 45 -9.67 -3.65 -9.21
CA SER A 45 -8.30 -3.54 -9.70
C SER A 45 -7.78 -2.14 -9.37
N VAL A 46 -6.66 -2.12 -8.66
CA VAL A 46 -5.89 -0.91 -8.41
C VAL A 46 -4.61 -0.99 -9.23
N ASP A 47 -4.31 0.09 -9.93
CA ASP A 47 -3.11 0.17 -10.77
C ASP A 47 -1.89 0.52 -9.91
N ALA A 48 -2.12 1.32 -8.86
CA ALA A 48 -1.12 1.73 -7.89
C ALA A 48 -1.64 1.60 -6.45
N LEU A 49 -0.75 1.31 -5.52
CA LEU A 49 -1.09 1.21 -4.11
C LEU A 49 -0.09 1.98 -3.24
N ILE A 50 -0.60 2.79 -2.32
CA ILE A 50 0.17 3.53 -1.34
C ILE A 50 0.13 2.75 -0.02
N LEU A 51 1.29 2.27 0.45
CA LEU A 51 1.40 1.43 1.65
C LEU A 51 2.59 1.83 2.54
N PRO A 52 2.48 1.64 3.86
CA PRO A 52 3.63 1.72 4.73
C PRO A 52 4.61 0.58 4.43
N LEU A 53 5.90 0.91 4.35
CA LEU A 53 6.98 -0.09 4.29
C LEU A 53 7.80 -0.12 5.57
N THR A 54 7.65 0.87 6.45
CA THR A 54 8.30 0.90 7.75
C THR A 54 7.27 0.58 8.83
N SER A 55 7.47 -0.51 9.56
CA SER A 55 6.67 -0.81 10.75
C SER A 55 7.02 0.17 11.86
N GLN A 56 6.02 0.59 12.63
CA GLN A 56 6.19 1.37 13.85
C GLN A 56 5.72 0.53 15.04
N VAL A 57 6.60 0.31 16.00
CA VAL A 57 6.34 -0.53 17.17
C VAL A 57 6.58 0.27 18.44
N ILE A 58 5.63 0.25 19.37
CA ILE A 58 5.77 0.84 20.70
C ILE A 58 5.63 -0.24 21.76
N SER A 59 6.66 -0.46 22.58
CA SER A 59 6.62 -1.45 23.67
C SER A 59 6.12 -2.84 23.24
N GLY A 60 6.52 -3.29 22.04
CA GLY A 60 6.10 -4.56 21.44
C GLY A 60 4.72 -4.55 20.74
N TYR A 61 3.98 -3.44 20.80
CA TYR A 61 2.72 -3.26 20.08
C TYR A 61 2.95 -2.59 18.73
N ARG A 62 2.49 -3.21 17.65
CA ARG A 62 2.63 -2.70 16.28
C ARG A 62 1.50 -1.71 15.97
N LEU A 63 1.88 -0.45 15.72
CA LEU A 63 0.99 0.65 15.38
C LEU A 63 0.72 0.73 13.87
N VAL A 64 1.74 0.44 13.08
CA VAL A 64 1.69 0.45 11.61
C VAL A 64 2.45 -0.76 11.12
N ASN A 65 1.87 -1.50 10.18
CA ASN A 65 2.53 -2.66 9.56
C ASN A 65 3.60 -2.24 8.54
N GLY A 66 4.45 -3.18 8.16
CA GLY A 66 5.65 -2.89 7.37
C GLY A 66 5.70 -3.71 6.08
N VAL A 67 6.93 -4.01 5.65
CA VAL A 67 7.26 -4.69 4.41
C VAL A 67 6.45 -5.97 4.16
N GLU A 68 6.29 -6.82 5.19
CA GLU A 68 5.64 -8.13 5.03
C GLU A 68 4.15 -8.01 4.74
N GLU A 69 3.44 -7.19 5.51
CA GLU A 69 2.02 -6.97 5.27
C GLU A 69 1.79 -6.22 3.95
N ALA A 70 2.69 -5.32 3.56
CA ALA A 70 2.63 -4.66 2.26
C ALA A 70 2.79 -5.66 1.09
N ALA A 71 3.75 -6.58 1.19
CA ALA A 71 3.96 -7.65 0.22
C ALA A 71 2.73 -8.57 0.13
N ASN A 72 2.21 -9.03 1.27
CA ASN A 72 1.01 -9.87 1.31
C ASN A 72 -0.16 -9.13 0.62
N THR A 73 -0.36 -7.85 0.96
CA THR A 73 -1.42 -7.00 0.42
C THR A 73 -1.40 -6.96 -1.10
N LEU A 74 -0.22 -6.73 -1.69
CA LEU A 74 -0.04 -6.72 -3.14
C LEU A 74 -0.35 -8.09 -3.76
N GLU A 75 0.05 -9.19 -3.12
CA GLU A 75 -0.15 -10.55 -3.64
C GLU A 75 -1.59 -11.06 -3.57
N ALA A 76 -2.44 -10.52 -2.70
CA ALA A 76 -3.86 -10.89 -2.65
C ALA A 76 -4.72 -10.15 -3.67
N LEU A 77 -4.24 -9.02 -4.17
CA LEU A 77 -4.92 -8.29 -5.23
C LEU A 77 -4.73 -9.01 -6.55
N THR A 78 -5.83 -9.13 -7.31
CA THR A 78 -5.84 -9.78 -8.62
C THR A 78 -6.51 -8.85 -9.63
N PRO A 79 -5.78 -8.30 -10.61
CA PRO A 79 -4.33 -8.44 -10.81
C PRO A 79 -3.51 -7.79 -9.69
N VAL A 80 -2.25 -8.22 -9.53
CA VAL A 80 -1.27 -7.55 -8.66
C VAL A 80 -1.09 -6.11 -9.17
N PRO A 81 -1.13 -5.09 -8.29
CA PRO A 81 -0.96 -3.71 -8.69
C PRO A 81 0.40 -3.50 -9.34
N ARG A 82 0.46 -2.68 -10.38
CA ARG A 82 1.74 -2.45 -11.07
C ARG A 82 2.66 -1.55 -10.27
N TYR A 83 2.11 -0.54 -9.60
CA TYR A 83 2.93 0.44 -8.90
C TYR A 83 2.75 0.34 -7.38
N LEU A 84 3.84 0.43 -6.65
CA LEU A 84 3.87 0.61 -5.20
C LEU A 84 4.47 1.98 -4.89
N LEU A 85 3.73 2.77 -4.10
CA LEU A 85 4.20 4.04 -3.57
C LEU A 85 4.44 3.86 -2.07
N PRO A 86 5.69 3.92 -1.59
CA PRO A 86 5.97 3.80 -0.17
C PRO A 86 5.45 5.04 0.56
N LEU A 87 4.63 4.82 1.59
CA LEU A 87 4.24 5.86 2.53
C LEU A 87 5.48 6.22 3.37
N ARG A 88 5.81 7.51 3.48
CA ARG A 88 6.93 8.00 4.31
C ARG A 88 6.56 8.03 5.80
N ASN A 89 5.99 6.95 6.31
CA ASN A 89 5.55 6.85 7.70
C ASN A 89 6.73 6.64 8.66
N GLY A 90 7.89 6.17 8.18
CA GLY A 90 9.10 6.05 9.00
C GLY A 90 9.73 7.38 9.41
N GLU A 91 9.32 8.52 8.86
CA GLU A 91 9.94 9.83 9.10
C GLU A 91 9.16 10.69 10.09
N LEU A 92 8.43 10.04 11.00
CA LEU A 92 7.71 10.72 12.06
C LEU A 92 8.70 11.37 13.03
N ASP A 93 8.57 12.69 13.21
CA ASP A 93 9.19 13.44 14.30
C ASP A 93 8.31 13.29 15.53
N ALA A 94 8.56 12.22 16.30
CA ALA A 94 7.76 11.88 17.45
C ALA A 94 8.31 12.58 18.69
N GLU A 95 7.47 13.36 19.37
CA GLU A 95 7.82 14.04 20.62
C GLU A 95 7.13 13.39 21.83
N GLY A 96 7.72 13.56 23.01
CA GLY A 96 7.15 13.11 24.29
C GLY A 96 7.69 11.78 24.81
N VAL A 97 7.26 11.40 26.02
CA VAL A 97 7.82 10.28 26.81
C VAL A 97 7.76 8.93 26.07
N LEU A 98 6.74 8.74 25.25
CA LEU A 98 6.55 7.49 24.50
C LEU A 98 7.38 7.39 23.23
N ALA A 99 7.93 8.51 22.73
CA ALA A 99 8.76 8.52 21.53
C ALA A 99 10.05 7.71 21.72
N GLU A 100 10.61 7.70 22.94
CA GLU A 100 11.80 6.89 23.28
C GLU A 100 11.56 5.38 23.15
N SER A 101 10.31 4.94 23.24
CA SER A 101 9.93 3.52 23.10
C SER A 101 9.52 3.16 21.68
N LEU A 102 9.56 4.11 20.74
CA LEU A 102 9.19 3.89 19.35
C LEU A 102 10.34 3.25 18.58
N GLN A 103 10.07 2.10 17.97
CA GLN A 103 10.98 1.36 17.12
C GLN A 103 10.47 1.38 15.68
N LYS A 104 11.41 1.44 14.73
CA LYS A 104 11.14 1.45 13.29
C LYS A 104 11.80 0.22 12.67
N GLU A 105 11.04 -0.55 11.91
CA GLU A 105 11.52 -1.79 11.29
C GLU A 105 11.17 -1.83 9.80
N GLY A 106 12.09 -2.32 8.97
CA GLY A 106 11.90 -2.42 7.52
C GLY A 106 12.11 -1.11 6.78
N GLY A 107 11.68 -1.07 5.52
CA GLY A 107 11.79 0.07 4.64
C GLY A 107 11.87 -0.35 3.18
N VAL A 108 12.16 0.60 2.30
CA VAL A 108 12.23 0.37 0.85
C VAL A 108 13.24 -0.72 0.49
N GLN A 109 14.43 -0.71 1.09
CA GLN A 109 15.47 -1.70 0.77
C GLN A 109 15.09 -3.13 1.20
N ASP A 110 14.43 -3.27 2.36
CA ASP A 110 13.91 -4.56 2.81
C ASP A 110 12.80 -5.07 1.89
N PHE A 111 11.94 -4.19 1.40
CA PHE A 111 10.93 -4.55 0.41
C PHE A 111 11.56 -5.01 -0.91
N LEU A 112 12.57 -4.31 -1.43
CA LEU A 112 13.26 -4.71 -2.67
C LEU A 112 13.93 -6.09 -2.54
N ARG A 113 14.51 -6.40 -1.37
CA ARG A 113 15.04 -7.73 -1.07
C ARG A 113 13.92 -8.78 -1.08
N LEU A 114 12.81 -8.52 -0.36
CA LEU A 114 11.66 -9.43 -0.32
C LEU A 114 11.02 -9.62 -1.70
N GLN A 115 10.96 -8.57 -2.52
CA GLN A 115 10.49 -8.62 -3.90
C GLN A 115 11.34 -9.58 -4.75
N GLY A 116 12.66 -9.58 -4.56
CA GLY A 116 13.56 -10.54 -5.20
C GLY A 116 13.30 -12.01 -4.80
N GLU A 117 12.69 -12.22 -3.64
CA GLU A 117 12.33 -13.54 -3.11
C GLU A 117 10.89 -13.97 -3.48
N ARG A 118 10.03 -13.03 -3.91
CA ARG A 118 8.59 -13.26 -4.19
C ARG A 118 8.24 -13.09 -5.67
N PRO A 119 8.10 -14.18 -6.45
CA PRO A 119 7.88 -14.11 -7.90
C PRO A 119 6.66 -13.29 -8.33
N LYS A 120 5.55 -13.30 -7.56
CA LYS A 120 4.34 -12.52 -7.87
C LYS A 120 4.56 -11.01 -7.82
N LEU A 121 5.55 -10.56 -7.05
CA LEU A 121 5.88 -9.15 -6.88
C LEU A 121 6.92 -8.64 -7.87
N SER A 122 7.50 -9.51 -8.69
CA SER A 122 8.57 -9.17 -9.64
C SER A 122 8.16 -8.10 -10.67
N SER A 123 6.86 -7.96 -10.94
CA SER A 123 6.31 -6.95 -11.85
C SER A 123 5.95 -5.62 -11.17
N VAL A 124 6.05 -5.53 -9.84
CA VAL A 124 5.72 -4.33 -9.08
C VAL A 124 6.85 -3.30 -9.23
N GLU A 125 6.51 -2.12 -9.70
CA GLU A 125 7.40 -0.99 -9.86
C GLU A 125 7.27 -0.08 -8.63
N LEU A 126 8.34 0.03 -7.85
CA LEU A 126 8.40 0.95 -6.72
C LEU A 126 8.66 2.36 -7.24
N LEU A 127 7.72 3.28 -7.00
CA LEU A 127 7.84 4.68 -7.40
C LEU A 127 8.35 5.50 -6.22
N ASP A 128 9.46 6.21 -6.43
CA ASP A 128 9.96 7.17 -5.45
C ASP A 128 9.03 8.38 -5.35
N VAL A 129 8.73 8.80 -4.12
CA VAL A 129 7.79 9.88 -3.83
C VAL A 129 8.53 10.97 -3.06
N THR A 130 8.75 12.11 -3.71
CA THR A 130 9.29 13.30 -3.06
C THR A 130 8.13 14.21 -2.62
N PRO A 131 8.00 14.56 -1.32
CA PRO A 131 6.95 15.48 -0.88
C PRO A 131 6.98 16.81 -1.64
N GLY A 132 5.79 17.32 -1.95
CA GLY A 132 5.61 18.56 -2.71
C GLY A 132 5.93 18.47 -4.21
N HIS A 133 6.37 17.31 -4.71
CA HIS A 133 6.70 17.12 -6.13
C HIS A 133 5.63 16.23 -6.80
N PRO A 134 5.07 16.66 -7.95
CA PRO A 134 4.13 15.83 -8.71
C PRO A 134 4.80 14.55 -9.23
N LEU A 135 4.13 13.41 -9.06
CA LEU A 135 4.52 12.13 -9.66
C LEU A 135 3.65 11.86 -10.89
N GLN A 136 4.27 11.47 -12.01
CA GLN A 136 3.54 11.06 -13.22
C GLN A 136 3.44 9.54 -13.31
N ILE A 137 2.22 9.02 -13.33
CA ILE A 137 1.94 7.59 -13.48
C ILE A 137 1.25 7.35 -14.82
N ARG A 138 1.77 6.41 -15.61
CA ARG A 138 1.18 6.06 -16.91
C ARG A 138 0.10 5.00 -16.74
N SER A 139 -1.08 5.27 -17.28
CA SER A 139 -2.12 4.26 -17.46
C SER A 139 -1.78 3.31 -18.60
N GLN A 140 -2.03 2.03 -18.36
CA GLN A 140 -1.95 0.97 -19.38
C GLN A 140 -3.33 0.39 -19.72
N ARG A 141 -4.41 1.01 -19.23
CA ARG A 141 -5.76 0.56 -19.59
C ARG A 141 -6.00 0.85 -21.07
N ASN A 142 -6.22 -0.20 -21.85
CA ASN A 142 -6.59 -0.06 -23.26
C ASN A 142 -7.92 0.69 -23.36
N VAL A 143 -7.89 1.90 -23.91
CA VAL A 143 -9.09 2.63 -24.26
C VAL A 143 -9.66 1.99 -25.52
N LYS A 144 -10.73 1.20 -25.38
CA LYS A 144 -11.53 0.83 -26.55
C LYS A 144 -12.17 2.12 -27.07
N MET A 145 -11.69 2.61 -28.20
CA MET A 145 -12.36 3.67 -28.96
C MET A 145 -13.80 3.21 -29.26
N PRO A 146 -14.81 4.05 -29.06
CA PRO A 146 -16.16 3.72 -29.51
C PRO A 146 -16.10 3.47 -31.03
N ALA A 147 -16.76 2.40 -31.47
CA ALA A 147 -16.87 2.12 -32.89
C ALA A 147 -17.51 3.32 -33.59
N ALA A 148 -16.86 3.83 -34.63
CA ALA A 148 -17.43 4.87 -35.47
C ALA A 148 -18.79 4.36 -36.00
N SER A 149 -19.85 5.11 -35.70
CA SER A 149 -21.21 4.86 -36.19
C SER A 149 -21.37 5.35 -37.62
#